data_AF-A0A9W8YGM8-F1
#
_entry.id   AF-A0A9W8YGM8-F1
#
_cell.length_a   1.000
_cell.length_b   1.000
_cell.length_c   1.000
_cell.angle_alpha   90.00
_cell.angle_beta   90.00
_cell.angle_gamma   90.00
#
_symmetry.space_group_name_H-M   'P 1'
#
loop_
_entity.id
_entity.type
_entity.pdbx_description
1 polymer ?
#
loop_
_entity_poly.entity_id
_entity_poly.type
_entity_poly.pdbx_seq_one_letter_code
_entity_poly.pdbx_strand_id
1 'polypeptide(L)'
;MNSLLCILFITVTNTAGIIVLMAFYGFFSGSFVSLPPTIIVHLSSDARDKIGTRLGQSFAFVAVGVLIGTPIGGAVLDRSGFDALWTFGGCMLFASGGLLVVGRVAFKGWGCWLKREGT
;
A
#
# COMPACT_ATOMS: atom_id res chain seq x y z
N MET A 1 6.91 4.67 3.93
CA MET A 1 8.27 4.08 3.91
C MET A 1 8.55 3.36 2.59
N ASN A 2 7.77 2.32 2.23
CA ASN A 2 7.99 1.50 1.03
C ASN A 2 8.22 2.29 -0.27
N SER A 3 7.49 3.38 -0.49
CA SER A 3 7.60 4.21 -1.70
C SER A 3 8.95 4.93 -1.87
N LEU A 4 9.62 5.27 -0.76
CA LEU A 4 10.97 5.87 -0.77
C LEU A 4 12.03 4.82 -1.15
N LEU A 5 11.89 3.60 -0.65
CA LEU A 5 12.80 2.50 -1.01
C LEU A 5 12.68 2.16 -2.50
N CYS A 6 11.48 2.25 -3.09
CA CYS A 6 11.33 2.14 -4.53
C CYS A 6 12.17 3.23 -5.23
N ILE A 7 11.94 4.52 -4.96
CA ILE A 7 12.70 5.59 -5.67
C ILE A 7 14.22 5.46 -5.47
N LEU A 8 14.68 5.01 -4.30
CA LEU A 8 16.10 4.81 -4.02
C LEU A 8 16.75 3.67 -4.84
N PHE A 9 15.97 2.70 -5.32
CA PHE A 9 16.48 1.59 -6.15
C PHE A 9 17.04 2.05 -7.50
N ILE A 10 16.55 3.19 -8.00
CA ILE A 10 17.01 3.82 -9.25
C ILE A 10 18.43 4.39 -9.08
N THR A 11 18.77 4.82 -7.86
CA THR A 11 20.06 5.48 -7.58
C THR A 11 21.17 4.49 -7.23
N VAL A 12 20.81 3.26 -6.85
CA VAL A 12 21.77 2.24 -6.39
C VAL A 12 22.15 1.33 -7.55
N THR A 13 23.32 1.59 -8.15
CA THR A 13 23.92 0.74 -9.20
C THR A 13 24.82 -0.37 -8.64
N ASN A 14 24.97 -0.46 -7.31
CA ASN A 14 25.88 -1.38 -6.64
C ASN A 14 25.14 -2.63 -6.13
N THR A 15 25.63 -3.83 -6.50
CA THR A 15 25.01 -5.13 -6.18
C THR A 15 24.77 -5.33 -4.69
N ALA A 16 25.73 -4.94 -3.85
CA ALA A 16 25.58 -5.07 -2.39
C ALA A 16 24.47 -4.13 -1.85
N GLY A 17 24.35 -2.93 -2.42
CA GLY A 17 23.30 -1.97 -2.04
C GLY A 17 21.90 -2.46 -2.42
N ILE A 18 21.76 -3.09 -3.58
CA ILE A 18 20.50 -3.69 -4.05
C ILE A 18 20.02 -4.78 -3.08
N ILE A 19 20.91 -5.66 -2.62
CA ILE A 19 20.57 -6.76 -1.71
C ILE A 19 20.04 -6.22 -0.38
N VAL A 20 20.73 -5.25 0.21
CA VAL A 20 20.31 -4.62 1.47
C VAL A 20 18.95 -3.92 1.28
N LEU A 21 18.77 -3.19 0.18
CA LEU A 21 17.52 -2.50 -0.11
C LEU A 21 16.35 -3.47 -0.31
N MET A 22 16.57 -4.61 -0.97
CA MET A 22 15.57 -5.68 -1.10
C MET A 22 15.18 -6.29 0.26
N ALA A 23 16.13 -6.47 1.18
CA ALA A 23 15.85 -6.97 2.52
C ALA A 23 14.93 -6.01 3.31
N PHE A 24 15.25 -4.71 3.29
CA PHE A 24 14.40 -3.70 3.92
C PHE A 24 13.04 -3.59 3.23
N TYR A 25 13.00 -3.61 1.89
CA TYR A 25 11.76 -3.57 1.12
C TYR A 25 10.84 -4.75 1.48
N GLY A 26 11.39 -5.96 1.58
CA GLY A 26 10.65 -7.15 2.02
C GLY A 26 10.06 -7.00 3.43
N PHE A 27 10.85 -6.48 4.38
CA PHE A 27 10.40 -6.26 5.75
C PHE A 27 9.24 -5.23 5.84
N PHE A 28 9.36 -4.11 5.14
CA PHE A 28 8.33 -3.06 5.15
C PHE A 28 7.08 -3.46 4.35
N SER A 29 7.24 -4.10 3.19
CA SER A 29 6.12 -4.57 2.38
C SER A 29 5.30 -5.65 3.11
N GLY A 30 5.97 -6.61 3.77
CA GLY A 30 5.29 -7.63 4.56
C GLY A 30 4.44 -7.05 5.70
N SER A 31 4.95 -6.00 6.36
CA SER A 31 4.19 -5.27 7.39
C SER A 31 2.95 -4.58 6.82
N PHE A 32 3.00 -4.07 5.58
CA PHE A 32 1.86 -3.42 4.93
C PHE A 32 0.78 -4.43 4.52
N VAL A 33 1.17 -5.61 4.04
CA VAL A 33 0.23 -6.63 3.55
C VAL A 33 -0.55 -7.31 4.69
N SER A 34 -0.01 -7.37 5.91
CA SER A 34 -0.69 -7.98 7.07
C SER A 34 -1.74 -7.06 7.72
N LEU A 35 -1.64 -5.75 7.55
CA LEU A 35 -2.54 -4.78 8.19
C LEU A 35 -4.00 -4.83 7.70
N PRO A 36 -4.30 -4.91 6.38
CA PRO A 36 -5.67 -4.91 5.87
C PRO A 36 -6.58 -5.97 6.50
N PRO A 37 -6.21 -7.27 6.54
CA PRO A 37 -7.07 -8.29 7.16
C PRO A 37 -7.25 -8.03 8.67
N THR A 38 -6.20 -7.60 9.38
CA THR A 38 -6.29 -7.27 10.81
C THR A 38 -7.26 -6.12 11.08
N ILE A 39 -7.22 -5.06 10.27
CA ILE A 39 -8.10 -3.89 10.41
C ILE A 39 -9.56 -4.28 10.15
N ILE A 40 -9.83 -5.08 9.11
CA ILE A 40 -11.19 -5.51 8.75
C ILE A 40 -11.78 -6.41 9.84
N VAL A 41 -10.96 -7.29 10.42
CA VAL A 41 -11.36 -8.15 11.54
C VAL A 41 -11.66 -7.32 12.79
N HIS A 42 -10.80 -6.35 13.14
CA HIS A 42 -11.02 -5.47 14.28
C HIS A 42 -12.27 -4.60 14.13
N LEU A 43 -12.47 -4.02 12.94
CA LEU A 43 -13.65 -3.20 12.65
C LEU A 43 -14.95 -4.03 12.55
N SER A 44 -14.86 -5.36 12.48
CA SER A 44 -16.00 -6.27 12.44
C SER A 44 -16.24 -6.98 13.79
N SER A 45 -15.65 -6.50 14.88
CA SER A 45 -15.79 -7.15 16.20
C SER A 45 -17.25 -7.32 16.64
N ASP A 46 -18.15 -6.46 16.16
CA ASP A 46 -19.58 -6.47 16.45
C ASP A 46 -20.39 -7.47 15.59
N ALA A 47 -19.86 -7.90 14.44
CA ALA A 47 -20.57 -8.76 13.48
C ALA A 47 -19.65 -9.84 12.89
N ARG A 48 -19.29 -10.83 13.72
CA ARG A 48 -18.36 -11.93 13.38
C ARG A 48 -18.81 -12.72 12.14
N ASP A 49 -20.12 -12.91 11.94
CA ASP A 49 -20.68 -13.62 10.77
C ASP A 49 -20.43 -12.90 9.43
N LYS A 50 -20.20 -11.59 9.46
CA LYS A 50 -20.02 -10.76 8.25
C LYS A 50 -18.55 -10.50 7.91
N ILE A 51 -17.60 -10.96 8.73
CA ILE A 51 -16.16 -10.77 8.52
C ILE A 51 -15.75 -11.29 7.14
N GLY A 52 -16.14 -12.52 6.81
CA GLY A 52 -15.78 -13.16 5.55
C GLY A 52 -16.29 -12.40 4.33
N THR A 53 -17.53 -11.88 4.40
CA THR A 53 -18.12 -11.09 3.30
C THR A 53 -17.38 -9.76 3.11
N ARG A 54 -17.11 -9.02 4.19
CA ARG A 54 -16.38 -7.73 4.12
C ARG A 54 -14.94 -7.91 3.64
N LEU A 55 -14.29 -8.97 4.10
CA LEU A 55 -12.94 -9.33 3.67
C LEU A 55 -12.94 -9.68 2.18
N GLY A 56 -13.87 -10.52 1.72
CA GLY A 56 -14.04 -10.87 0.32
C GLY A 56 -14.31 -9.65 -0.59
N GLN A 57 -15.17 -8.73 -0.14
CA GLN A 57 -15.42 -7.47 -0.86
C GLN A 57 -14.13 -6.65 -1.03
N SER A 58 -13.31 -6.53 0.03
CA SER A 58 -12.04 -5.81 -0.06
C SER A 58 -11.06 -6.48 -1.04
N PHE A 59 -10.94 -7.80 -1.02
CA PHE A 59 -10.05 -8.54 -1.92
C PHE A 59 -10.54 -8.53 -3.37
N ALA A 60 -11.85 -8.44 -3.62
CA ALA A 60 -12.38 -8.28 -4.97
C ALA A 60 -11.87 -6.99 -5.64
N PHE A 61 -11.87 -5.86 -4.94
CA PHE A 61 -11.31 -4.61 -5.45
C PHE A 61 -9.79 -4.70 -5.66
N VAL A 62 -9.07 -5.35 -4.75
CA VAL A 62 -7.63 -5.60 -4.89
C VAL A 62 -7.35 -6.44 -6.14
N ALA A 63 -8.12 -7.49 -6.38
CA ALA A 63 -7.97 -8.36 -7.54
C ALA A 63 -8.16 -7.60 -8.86
N VAL A 64 -9.16 -6.72 -8.95
CA VAL A 64 -9.36 -5.85 -10.13
C VAL A 64 -8.16 -4.92 -10.32
N GLY A 65 -7.65 -4.32 -9.25
CA GLY A 65 -6.46 -3.47 -9.30
C GLY A 65 -5.21 -4.21 -9.79
N VAL A 66 -4.99 -5.45 -9.33
CA VAL A 66 -3.87 -6.30 -9.76
C VAL A 66 -4.03 -6.72 -11.22
N LEU A 67 -5.25 -7.06 -11.64
CA LEU A 67 -5.54 -7.45 -13.02
C LEU A 67 -5.25 -6.31 -14.00
N ILE A 68 -5.54 -5.06 -13.64
CA ILE A 68 -5.27 -3.88 -14.46
C ILE A 68 -3.79 -3.46 -14.35
N GLY A 69 -3.19 -3.57 -13.16
CA GLY A 69 -1.81 -3.18 -12.92
C GLY A 69 -0.79 -4.03 -13.68
N THR A 70 -1.07 -5.32 -13.85
CA THR A 70 -0.19 -6.27 -14.55
C THR A 70 0.07 -5.92 -16.02
N PRO A 71 -0.95 -5.68 -16.89
CA PRO A 71 -0.73 -5.27 -18.27
C PRO A 71 -0.17 -3.84 -18.38
N ILE A 72 -0.51 -2.92 -17.45
CA ILE A 72 0.06 -1.57 -17.45
C ILE A 72 1.56 -1.63 -17.15
N GLY A 73 1.98 -2.39 -16.14
CA GLY A 73 3.39 -2.60 -15.83
C GLY A 73 4.14 -3.27 -16.99
N GLY A 74 3.52 -4.26 -17.63
CA GLY A 74 4.08 -4.91 -18.81
C GLY A 74 4.28 -3.93 -19.98
N ALA A 75 3.29 -3.10 -20.29
CA ALA A 75 3.39 -2.11 -21.36
C ALA A 75 4.40 -0.99 -21.06
N VAL A 76 4.52 -0.57 -19.80
CA VAL A 76 5.53 0.41 -19.36
C VAL A 76 6.94 -0.18 -19.47
N LEU A 77 7.11 -1.45 -19.09
CA LEU A 77 8.39 -2.15 -19.20
C LEU A 77 8.83 -2.27 -20.66
N ASP A 78 7.92 -2.64 -21.55
CA ASP A 78 8.19 -2.86 -22.98
C ASP A 78 8.57 -1.57 -23.73
N ARG A 79 8.00 -0.42 -23.32
CA ARG A 79 8.26 0.87 -24.00
C ARG A 79 9.37 1.72 -23.39
N SER A 80 9.57 1.68 -22.07
CA SER A 80 10.41 2.66 -21.36
C SER A 80 11.44 2.02 -20.42
N GLY A 81 11.55 0.69 -20.40
CA GLY A 81 12.53 -0.05 -19.63
C GLY A 81 12.25 -0.10 -18.12
N PHE A 82 13.16 -0.72 -17.38
CA PHE A 82 13.01 -1.01 -15.96
C PHE A 82 12.95 0.24 -15.07
N ASP A 83 13.58 1.34 -15.49
CA ASP A 83 13.62 2.60 -14.72
C ASP A 83 12.23 3.26 -14.65
N ALA A 84 11.52 3.29 -15.78
CA ALA A 84 10.14 3.78 -15.86
C ALA A 84 9.16 2.88 -15.11
N LEU A 85 9.39 1.57 -15.09
CA LEU A 85 8.55 0.63 -14.34
C LEU A 85 8.64 0.90 -12.83
N TRP A 86 9.86 1.18 -12.34
CA TRP A 86 10.10 1.36 -10.92
C TRP A 86 9.62 2.72 -10.41
N THR A 87 9.74 3.78 -11.23
CA THR A 87 9.10 5.08 -10.96
C THR A 87 7.57 4.99 -10.98
N PHE A 88 6.98 4.26 -11.92
CA PHE A 88 5.54 4.01 -11.97
C PHE A 88 5.04 3.32 -10.70
N GLY A 89 5.71 2.25 -10.27
CA GLY A 89 5.40 1.55 -9.02
C GLY A 89 5.53 2.44 -7.78
N GLY A 90 6.61 3.22 -7.70
CA GLY A 90 6.83 4.21 -6.63
C GLY A 90 5.72 5.26 -6.54
N CYS A 91 5.35 5.87 -7.68
CA CYS A 91 4.27 6.84 -7.77
C CYS A 91 2.91 6.27 -7.35
N MET A 92 2.61 5.03 -7.77
CA MET A 92 1.35 4.37 -7.41
C MET A 92 1.29 4.04 -5.91
N LEU A 93 2.41 3.65 -5.30
CA LEU A 93 2.54 3.48 -3.85
C LEU A 93 2.39 4.81 -3.09
N PHE A 94 2.91 5.92 -3.61
CA PHE A 94 2.68 7.26 -3.05
C PHE A 94 1.23 7.69 -3.16
N ALA A 95 0.59 7.48 -4.31
CA ALA A 95 -0.82 7.79 -4.52
C ALA A 95 -1.72 6.99 -3.58
N SER A 96 -1.45 5.70 -3.41
CA SER A 96 -2.13 4.84 -2.43
C SER A 96 -1.95 5.34 -0.99
N GLY A 97 -0.72 5.69 -0.61
CA GLY A 97 -0.45 6.32 0.68
C GLY A 97 -1.23 7.61 0.89
N GLY A 98 -1.30 8.48 -0.12
CA GLY A 98 -2.09 9.70 -0.11
C GLY A 98 -3.58 9.43 0.06
N LEU A 99 -4.14 8.48 -0.69
CA LEU A 99 -5.55 8.10 -0.59
C LEU A 99 -5.89 7.57 0.80
N LEU A 100 -5.00 6.77 1.41
CA LEU A 100 -5.18 6.28 2.78
C LEU A 100 -5.12 7.43 3.80
N VAL A 101 -4.24 8.41 3.62
CA VAL A 101 -4.19 9.61 4.47
C VAL A 101 -5.47 10.43 4.33
N VAL A 102 -5.94 10.67 3.10
CA VAL A 102 -7.20 11.38 2.83
C VAL A 102 -8.38 10.64 3.46
N GLY A 103 -8.46 9.31 3.32
CA GLY A 103 -9.49 8.51 3.97
C GLY A 103 -9.43 8.61 5.49
N ARG A 104 -8.23 8.64 6.09
CA ARG A 104 -8.07 8.85 7.54
C ARG A 104 -8.49 10.24 7.98
N VAL A 105 -8.19 11.29 7.20
CA VAL A 105 -8.61 12.67 7.49
C VAL A 105 -10.12 12.82 7.35
N ALA A 106 -10.75 12.16 6.36
CA ALA A 106 -12.20 12.19 6.17
C ALA A 106 -12.97 11.47 7.29
N PHE A 107 -12.48 10.32 7.78
CA PHE A 107 -13.13 9.56 8.86
C PHE A 107 -12.85 10.12 10.26
N LYS A 108 -11.67 10.71 10.50
CA LYS A 108 -11.24 11.16 11.84
C LYS A 108 -11.25 12.69 12.02
N GLY A 109 -11.57 13.44 10.96
CA GLY A 109 -11.42 14.90 10.92
C GLY A 109 -9.96 15.35 10.97
N TRP A 110 -9.69 16.59 10.58
CA TRP A 110 -8.36 17.22 10.64
C TRP A 110 -8.00 17.62 12.09
N GLY A 111 -8.21 16.71 13.04
CA GLY A 111 -8.07 16.95 14.47
C GLY A 111 -6.97 16.10 15.07
N CYS A 112 -5.74 16.62 15.12
CA CYS A 112 -4.76 16.22 16.13
C CYS A 112 -5.17 16.68 17.55
N TRP A 113 -6.35 17.28 17.72
CA TRP A 113 -6.89 17.77 18.97
C TRP A 113 -8.41 17.61 19.01
N LEU A 114 -8.90 16.55 19.64
CA LEU A 114 -10.18 16.59 20.36
C LEU A 114 -9.94 15.98 21.73
N LYS A 115 -9.83 16.88 22.72
CA LYS A 115 -9.78 16.57 24.14
C LYS A 115 -11.19 16.73 24.70
N ARG A 116 -11.63 15.72 25.48
CA ARG A 116 -12.83 15.63 26.37
C ARG A 116 -14.18 15.57 25.63
N GLU A 117 -15.24 14.90 26.10
CA GLU A 117 -15.74 14.43 27.41
C GLU A 117 -16.33 13.00 27.24
N GLY A 118 -16.52 12.11 28.21
CA GLY A 118 -16.89 12.32 29.61
C GLY A 118 -18.41 12.35 29.79
N THR A 119 -19.13 11.25 29.51
CA THR A 119 -20.36 10.73 30.16
C THR A 119 -20.81 9.46 29.47
#